data_AF-A0A2R3J4P4-F1
#
_entry.id   AF-A0A2R3J4P4-F1
#
_cell.length_a   1.000
_cell.length_b   1.000
_cell.length_c   1.000
_cell.angle_alpha   90.00
_cell.angle_beta   90.00
_cell.angle_gamma   90.00
#
_symmetry.space_group_name_H-M   'P 1'
#
loop_
_entity.id
_entity.type
_entity.pdbx_description
1 polymer ?
#
loop_
_entity_poly.entity_id
_entity_poly.type
_entity_poly.pdbx_seq_one_letter_code
_entity_poly.pdbx_strand_id
1 'polypeptide(L)' 'MVYDMTTVAYVTRPEYILGNERLFAGVVRSIVVPRERAIDIDDIYDFKMAEMLIMEKESNIC' A
#
# COMPACT_ATOMS: atom_id res chain seq x y z
N MET A 1 1.66 11.81 -15.90
CA MET A 1 2.00 11.37 -14.53
C MET A 1 2.26 9.88 -14.59
N VAL A 2 3.33 9.41 -13.94
CA VAL A 2 3.71 7.99 -13.83
C VAL A 2 3.58 7.63 -12.35
N TYR A 3 3.10 6.43 -12.05
CA TYR A 3 2.86 5.96 -10.69
C TYR A 3 3.53 4.61 -10.47
N ASP A 4 4.06 4.42 -9.27
CA ASP A 4 4.57 3.13 -8.81
C ASP A 4 3.45 2.35 -8.10
N MET A 5 3.41 1.04 -8.32
CA MET A 5 2.46 0.15 -7.67
C MET A 5 2.98 -0.25 -6.28
N THR A 6 2.13 -0.18 -5.27
CA THR A 6 2.47 -0.48 -3.87
C THR A 6 1.67 -1.69 -3.37
N THR A 7 2.21 -2.47 -2.45
CA THR A 7 1.63 -3.72 -1.89
C THR A 7 0.64 -3.49 -0.74
N VAL A 8 0.25 -2.24 -0.46
CA VAL A 8 -0.59 -1.84 0.68
C VAL A 8 -1.87 -2.67 0.84
N ALA A 9 -2.62 -2.87 -0.24
CA ALA A 9 -3.83 -3.70 -0.20
C ALA A 9 -4.29 -4.15 -1.59
N TYR A 10 -4.83 -5.37 -1.64
CA TYR A 10 -5.65 -5.87 -2.75
C TYR A 10 -7.01 -6.29 -2.22
N VAL A 11 -8.08 -5.82 -2.86
CA VAL A 11 -9.46 -6.12 -2.48
C VAL A 11 -10.17 -6.79 -3.63
N THR A 12 -10.65 -8.01 -3.43
CA THR A 12 -11.38 -8.76 -4.44
C THR A 12 -12.35 -9.75 -3.80
N ARG A 13 -13.24 -10.32 -4.61
CA ARG A 13 -14.19 -11.34 -4.19
C ARG A 13 -13.51 -12.71 -4.11
N PRO A 14 -13.80 -13.57 -3.12
CA PRO A 14 -13.23 -14.92 -3.04
C PRO A 14 -13.45 -15.75 -4.30
N GLU A 15 -14.63 -15.64 -4.93
CA GLU A 15 -14.95 -16.37 -6.16
C GLU A 15 -14.03 -15.95 -7.32
N TYR A 16 -13.59 -14.69 -7.34
CA TYR A 16 -12.65 -14.20 -8.34
C TYR A 16 -11.26 -14.83 -8.15
N ILE A 17 -10.79 -14.97 -6.91
CA ILE A 17 -9.50 -15.60 -6.58
C ILE A 17 -9.49 -17.06 -7.01
N LEU A 18 -10.57 -17.80 -6.73
CA LEU A 18 -10.66 -19.21 -7.05
C LEU A 18 -10.87 -19.48 -8.55
N GLY A 19 -11.45 -18.51 -9.28
CA GLY A 19 -11.78 -18.64 -10.70
C GLY A 19 -10.75 -18.06 -11.67
N ASN A 20 -9.70 -17.38 -11.20
CA ASN A 20 -8.73 -16.71 -12.08
C ASN A 20 -7.29 -16.97 -11.62
N GLU A 21 -6.38 -17.13 -12.59
CA GLU A 21 -4.96 -17.42 -12.32
C GLU A 21 -4.13 -16.16 -12.02
N ARG A 22 -4.61 -14.97 -12.37
CA ARG A 22 -3.86 -13.71 -12.24
C ARG A 22 -4.70 -12.64 -11.57
N LEU A 23 -4.07 -11.88 -10.68
CA LEU A 23 -4.69 -10.82 -9.89
C LEU A 23 -5.35 -9.72 -10.75
N PHE A 24 -4.78 -9.44 -11.92
CA PHE A 24 -5.22 -8.37 -12.83
C PHE A 24 -5.88 -8.89 -14.12
N ALA A 25 -6.41 -10.12 -14.12
CA ALA A 25 -7.03 -10.72 -15.30
C ALA A 25 -8.39 -10.09 -15.70
N GLY A 26 -9.01 -9.30 -14.82
CA GLY A 26 -10.36 -8.76 -14.97
C GLY A 26 -10.40 -7.23 -14.99
N VAL A 27 -11.54 -6.67 -14.59
CA VAL A 27 -11.68 -5.22 -14.46
C VAL A 27 -10.98 -4.76 -13.18
N VAL A 28 -9.93 -3.95 -13.35
CA VAL A 28 -9.09 -3.45 -12.26
C VAL A 28 -9.34 -1.95 -12.04
N ARG A 29 -9.39 -1.54 -10.78
CA ARG A 29 -9.36 -0.13 -10.38
C ARG A 29 -8.23 0.08 -9.37
N SER A 30 -7.50 1.19 -9.51
CA SER A 30 -6.47 1.61 -8.56
C SER A 30 -6.96 2.75 -7.67
N ILE A 31 -6.30 2.92 -6.53
CA ILE A 31 -6.38 4.11 -5.68
C ILE A 31 -4.98 4.72 -5.56
N VAL A 32 -4.90 6.04 -5.44
CA VAL A 32 -3.64 6.70 -5.12
C VAL A 32 -3.44 6.66 -3.61
N VAL A 33 -2.36 6.02 -3.17
CA VAL A 33 -1.98 5.98 -1.76
C VAL A 33 -1.04 7.15 -1.48
N PRO A 34 -1.25 7.92 -0.40
CA PRO A 34 -0.28 8.92 0.05
C PRO A 34 1.08 8.27 0.33
N ARG A 35 2.16 8.95 -0.07
CA ARG A 35 3.52 8.38 -0.04
C ARG A 35 3.94 7.94 1.36
N GLU A 36 3.55 8.70 2.38
CA GLU A 36 3.82 8.43 3.79
C GLU A 36 3.08 7.21 4.34
N ARG A 37 2.07 6.69 3.62
CA ARG A 37 1.34 5.46 3.95
C ARG A 37 1.66 4.29 3.03
N ALA A 38 2.63 4.47 2.13
CA ALA A 38 2.98 3.51 1.10
C ALA A 38 4.31 2.77 1.37
N ILE A 39 4.88 2.90 2.57
CA ILE A 39 6.11 2.20 2.97
C ILE A 39 5.81 0.70 3.10
N ASP A 40 6.55 -0.10 2.35
CA ASP A 40 6.67 -1.55 2.54
C ASP A 40 7.85 -1.81 3.48
N ILE A 41 7.68 -2.65 4.48
CA ILE A 41 8.72 -2.87 5.51
C ILE A 41 9.42 -4.18 5.21
N ASP A 42 10.61 -4.10 4.60
CA ASP A 42 11.46 -5.26 4.33
C ASP A 42 12.59 -5.39 5.36
N ASP A 43 13.11 -4.27 5.88
CA ASP A 43 14.19 -4.26 6.86
C ASP A 43 14.05 -3.20 7.98
N ILE A 44 15.11 -3.11 8.81
CA ILE A 44 15.14 -2.22 9.97
C ILE A 44 15.19 -0.72 9.60
N TYR A 45 15.69 -0.37 8.42
CA TYR A 45 15.73 1.00 7.95
C TYR A 45 14.34 1.45 7.46
N ASP A 46 13.59 0.57 6.78
CA ASP A 46 12.20 0.84 6.41
C ASP A 46 11.33 1.05 7.65
N PHE A 47 11.52 0.19 8.65
CA PHE A 47 10.83 0.31 9.94
C PHE A 47 11.10 1.66 10.62
N LYS A 48 12.36 2.10 10.68
CA LYS A 48 12.74 3.40 11.25
C LYS A 48 12.11 4.57 10.49
N MET A 49 12.02 4.49 9.16
CA MET A 49 11.33 5.52 8.37
C MET A 49 9.84 5.54 8.66
N ALA A 50 9.18 4.38 8.76
CA ALA A 50 7.78 4.30 9.13
C ALA A 50 7.52 4.91 10.53
N GLU A 51 8.36 4.60 11.51
CA GLU A 51 8.29 5.15 12.87
C GLU A 51 8.42 6.68 12.88
N MET A 52 9.41 7.22 12.16
CA MET A 52 9.61 8.67 12.03
C MET A 52 8.36 9.38 11.49
N LEU A 53 7.75 8.85 10.43
CA LEU A 53 6.55 9.44 9.82
C LEU A 53 5.34 9.41 10.76
N ILE A 54 5.20 8.36 11.56
CA ILE A 54 4.15 8.27 12.58
C ILE A 54 4.36 9.36 13.65
N MET A 55 5.58 9.50 14.17
CA MET A 55 5.92 10.51 15.18
C MET A 55 5.74 11.94 14.68
N GLU A 56 6.10 12.23 13.43
CA GLU A 56 5.87 13.53 12.79
C GLU A 56 4.38 13.85 12.75
N LYS A 57 3.54 12.89 12.39
CA LYS A 57 2.09 13.06 12.38
C LYS A 57 1.52 13.33 13.76
N GLU A 58 2.01 12.66 14.80
CA GLU A 58 1.58 12.88 16.19
C GLU A 58 2.01 14.24 16.74
N SER A 59 3.20 14.71 16.38
CA SER A 59 3.73 16.01 16.80
C SER A 59 2.95 17.18 16.18
N ASN A 60 2.39 17.00 14.99
CA ASN A 60 1.57 17.98 14.27
C ASN A 60 0.11 18.08 14.77
N ILE A 61 -0.26 17.32 15.82
CA ILE A 61 -1.60 17.36 16.44
C ILE A 61 -1.64 18.34 17.63
N CYS A 62 -0.51 19.01 17.93
CA CYS A 62 -0.41 20.09 18.92
C CYS A 62 -0.48 21.47 18.28
#